data_AF-A0A142XFK9-F1
#
_entry.id   AF-A0A142XFK9-F1
#
_cell.length_a   1.000
_cell.length_b   1.000
_cell.length_c   1.000
_cell.angle_alpha   90.00
_cell.angle_beta   90.00
_cell.angle_gamma   90.00
#
_symmetry.space_group_name_H-M   'P 1'
#
loop_
_entity.id
_entity.type
_entity.pdbx_description
1 polymer ?
#
loop_
_entity_poly.entity_id
_entity_poly.type
_entity_poly.pdbx_seq_one_letter_code
_entity_poly.pdbx_strand_id
1 'polypeptide(L)'
;MANFIEIVGNGEGGMQTAISQEEGSATAIYRLLGADEDTPPTVAEVAQFFDTMIGGVLNLEPKVVNTATAGAGKIIRVLPPVHPFRPELSAAAVDNMVGIGNQTNGASVSIFGLPPVTAQFPHYTAYDYRVKFTKRPYFLLPDSKVAVKSATYYDANGASSSIVYAEEWTRFCTTTRAPSNDFANATFGQLTFRTDSGTDPDNRQYNNSVYVNLQNSHIDINWFQVPYRYFLDFEGLKSYLTRFVGTVNQRDWNGFPAGSLLYLGATPTSIYIPASPKKNTVLWGALATGIDDSLMCNVRLSFLHTARQGTDVPTSAHALLTNKNNIAAGHNLQANFKDRRFYYVVGDGGTDATRNATYQSFPFELLFTDPHLEQPGGNP
;
A
#
# COMPACT_ATOMS: atom_id res chain seq x y z
N MET A 1 0.06 -5.76 -35.46
CA MET A 1 -0.68 -5.06 -34.39
C MET A 1 -2.12 -5.47 -34.55
N ALA A 2 -2.68 -6.20 -33.57
CA ALA A 2 -4.10 -6.52 -33.58
C ALA A 2 -4.94 -5.24 -33.44
N ASN A 3 -6.03 -5.14 -34.20
CA ASN A 3 -6.96 -4.02 -34.16
C ASN A 3 -8.11 -4.36 -33.19
N PHE A 4 -8.35 -3.48 -32.22
CA PHE A 4 -9.43 -3.62 -31.25
C PHE A 4 -10.68 -2.89 -31.75
N ILE A 5 -11.81 -3.60 -31.81
CA ILE A 5 -13.07 -3.00 -32.24
C ILE A 5 -14.15 -3.40 -31.23
N GLU A 6 -14.78 -2.41 -30.60
CA GLU A 6 -16.01 -2.63 -29.82
C GLU A 6 -17.12 -3.07 -30.78
N ILE A 7 -17.87 -4.11 -30.43
CA ILE A 7 -18.89 -4.65 -31.33
C ILE A 7 -20.13 -3.77 -31.27
N VAL A 8 -20.38 -3.11 -32.39
CA VAL A 8 -21.47 -2.15 -32.58
C VAL A 8 -22.64 -2.87 -33.29
N GLY A 9 -23.20 -3.90 -32.63
CA GLY A 9 -24.40 -4.63 -33.07
C GLY A 9 -24.26 -5.51 -34.33
N ASN A 10 -25.11 -6.54 -34.42
CA ASN A 10 -25.26 -7.33 -35.65
C ASN A 10 -26.03 -6.50 -36.69
N GLY A 11 -25.32 -5.73 -37.53
CA GLY A 11 -25.86 -5.18 -38.79
C GLY A 11 -26.37 -3.73 -38.77
N GLU A 12 -26.47 -3.08 -37.61
CA GLU A 12 -26.76 -1.65 -37.52
C GLU A 12 -25.83 -1.06 -36.47
N GLY A 13 -25.07 -0.02 -36.80
CA GLY A 13 -24.03 0.58 -35.97
C GLY A 13 -24.52 1.22 -34.67
N GLY A 14 -25.10 0.42 -33.77
CA GLY A 14 -25.45 0.76 -32.40
C GLY A 14 -24.52 0.09 -31.38
N MET A 15 -23.99 0.90 -30.45
CA MET A 15 -23.18 0.44 -29.31
C MET A 15 -23.99 -0.50 -28.42
N GLN A 16 -23.52 -1.74 -28.22
CA GLN A 16 -24.20 -2.71 -27.35
C GLN A 16 -23.63 -2.67 -25.93
N THR A 17 -23.99 -1.62 -25.18
CA THR A 17 -23.63 -1.51 -23.77
C THR A 17 -24.86 -1.62 -22.89
N ALA A 18 -24.88 -2.60 -21.99
CA ALA A 18 -25.86 -2.64 -20.90
C ALA A 18 -25.29 -1.84 -19.72
N ILE A 19 -25.97 -0.77 -19.32
CA ILE A 19 -25.56 0.08 -18.18
C ILE A 19 -26.60 -0.06 -17.08
N SER A 20 -26.19 -0.51 -15.90
CA SER A 20 -27.02 -0.47 -14.70
C SER A 20 -26.61 0.72 -13.84
N GLN A 21 -27.52 1.70 -13.71
CA GLN A 21 -27.28 2.84 -12.80
C GLN A 21 -27.33 2.44 -11.33
N GLU A 22 -28.21 1.49 -10.98
CA GLU A 22 -28.37 1.01 -9.60
C GLU A 22 -27.14 0.20 -9.13
N GLU A 23 -26.58 -0.64 -9.99
CA GLU A 23 -25.41 -1.46 -9.65
C GLU A 23 -24.07 -0.73 -9.88
N GLY A 24 -24.08 0.42 -10.57
CA GLY A 24 -22.85 1.11 -10.96
C GLY A 24 -21.93 0.23 -11.81
N SER A 25 -22.52 -0.55 -12.72
CA SER A 25 -21.81 -1.51 -13.58
C SER A 25 -22.21 -1.31 -15.05
N ALA A 26 -21.29 -1.65 -15.96
CA ALA A 26 -21.56 -1.70 -17.38
C ALA A 26 -20.93 -2.95 -17.99
N THR A 27 -21.53 -3.46 -19.06
CA THR A 27 -20.98 -4.59 -19.83
C THR A 27 -20.88 -4.22 -21.30
N ALA A 28 -19.71 -4.46 -21.89
CA ALA A 28 -19.44 -4.24 -23.32
C ALA A 28 -18.76 -5.47 -23.93
N ILE A 29 -18.87 -5.63 -25.25
CA ILE A 29 -18.25 -6.73 -25.98
C ILE A 29 -17.17 -6.16 -26.90
N TYR A 30 -15.94 -6.67 -26.74
CA TYR A 30 -14.78 -6.29 -27.56
C TYR A 30 -14.37 -7.47 -28.42
N ARG A 31 -14.09 -7.22 -29.69
CA ARG A 31 -13.58 -8.25 -30.62
C ARG A 31 -12.08 -8.11 -30.79
N LEU A 32 -11.36 -9.22 -30.60
CA LEU A 32 -9.98 -9.40 -31.02
C LEU A 32 -9.99 -10.11 -32.38
N LEU A 33 -9.39 -9.47 -33.38
CA LEU A 33 -9.24 -10.01 -34.73
C LEU A 33 -7.81 -10.50 -34.93
N GLY A 34 -7.68 -11.57 -35.71
CA GLY A 34 -6.41 -11.98 -36.28
C GLY A 34 -5.86 -10.99 -37.30
N ALA A 35 -4.72 -11.33 -37.91
CA ALA A 35 -4.09 -10.47 -38.91
C ALA A 35 -4.95 -10.29 -40.17
N ASP A 36 -5.75 -11.30 -40.49
CA ASP A 36 -6.70 -11.36 -41.59
C ASP A 36 -7.86 -12.33 -41.23
N GLU A 37 -8.79 -12.53 -42.15
CA GLU A 37 -9.99 -13.37 -41.93
C GLU A 37 -9.69 -14.86 -41.78
N ASP A 38 -8.49 -15.31 -42.18
CA ASP A 38 -8.09 -16.73 -42.20
C ASP A 38 -7.05 -17.07 -41.13
N THR A 39 -6.38 -16.07 -40.55
CA THR A 39 -5.27 -16.23 -39.63
C THR A 39 -5.68 -15.86 -38.21
N PRO A 40 -5.82 -16.82 -37.28
CA PRO A 40 -6.06 -16.54 -35.87
C PRO A 40 -5.06 -15.57 -35.25
N PRO A 41 -5.47 -14.71 -34.29
CA PRO A 41 -4.53 -13.97 -33.46
C PRO A 41 -3.61 -14.97 -32.75
N THR A 42 -2.38 -14.58 -32.43
CA THR A 42 -1.49 -15.51 -31.73
C THR A 42 -2.05 -15.86 -30.36
N VAL A 43 -1.75 -17.07 -29.85
CA VAL A 43 -2.17 -17.49 -28.49
C VAL A 43 -1.67 -16.49 -27.42
N ALA A 44 -0.51 -15.87 -27.66
CA ALA A 44 0.03 -14.82 -26.81
C ALA A 44 -0.82 -13.55 -26.84
N GLU A 45 -1.34 -13.12 -27.99
CA GLU A 45 -2.23 -11.96 -28.11
C GLU A 45 -3.58 -12.21 -27.42
N VAL A 46 -4.13 -13.43 -27.57
CA VAL A 46 -5.36 -13.87 -26.87
C VAL A 46 -5.18 -13.82 -25.35
N ALA A 47 -4.01 -14.24 -24.84
CA ALA A 47 -3.68 -14.16 -23.42
C ALA A 47 -3.42 -12.72 -22.96
N GLN A 48 -2.68 -11.93 -23.73
CA GLN A 48 -2.34 -10.54 -23.41
C GLN A 48 -3.58 -9.63 -23.34
N PHE A 49 -4.68 -10.00 -24.00
CA PHE A 49 -5.95 -9.30 -23.87
C PHE A 49 -6.43 -9.27 -22.42
N PHE A 50 -6.35 -10.39 -21.69
CA PHE A 50 -6.76 -10.44 -20.29
C PHE A 50 -5.93 -9.48 -19.42
N ASP A 51 -4.62 -9.42 -19.66
CA ASP A 51 -3.71 -8.54 -18.92
C ASP A 51 -3.99 -7.07 -19.16
N THR A 52 -4.27 -6.74 -20.41
CA THR A 52 -4.53 -5.36 -20.81
C THR A 52 -5.86 -4.88 -20.26
N MET A 53 -6.89 -5.75 -20.24
CA MET A 53 -8.22 -5.38 -19.77
C MET A 53 -8.37 -5.40 -18.25
N ILE A 54 -7.75 -6.34 -17.55
CA ILE A 54 -7.88 -6.43 -16.08
C ILE A 54 -6.87 -5.51 -15.38
N GLY A 55 -5.77 -5.17 -16.06
CA GLY A 55 -4.63 -4.50 -15.46
C GLY A 55 -3.84 -5.44 -14.54
N GLY A 56 -2.82 -4.90 -13.87
CA GLY A 56 -1.99 -5.68 -12.97
C GLY A 56 -0.74 -4.97 -12.49
N VAL A 57 0.19 -5.72 -11.91
CA VAL A 57 1.49 -5.24 -11.44
C VAL A 57 2.59 -5.76 -12.36
N LEU A 58 3.45 -4.88 -12.88
CA LEU A 58 4.52 -5.25 -13.81
C LEU A 58 5.80 -5.72 -13.11
N ASN A 59 6.11 -5.15 -11.95
CA ASN A 59 7.32 -5.43 -11.17
C ASN A 59 7.07 -6.40 -10.01
N LEU A 60 6.37 -7.50 -10.29
CA LEU A 60 6.13 -8.59 -9.33
C LEU A 60 7.42 -9.27 -8.86
N GLU A 61 8.49 -9.21 -9.64
CA GLU A 61 9.82 -9.69 -9.24
C GLU A 61 10.64 -8.57 -8.62
N PRO A 62 11.45 -8.86 -7.59
CA PRO A 62 12.44 -7.94 -7.09
C PRO A 62 13.39 -7.53 -8.20
N LYS A 63 13.48 -6.24 -8.48
CA LYS A 63 14.63 -5.73 -9.23
C LYS A 63 15.65 -5.28 -8.19
N VAL A 64 16.66 -6.11 -7.93
CA VAL A 64 17.85 -5.65 -7.18
C VAL A 64 18.56 -4.65 -8.08
N VAL A 65 18.22 -3.37 -7.94
CA VAL A 65 18.84 -2.32 -8.74
C VAL A 65 20.08 -1.82 -7.98
N ASN A 66 21.24 -2.41 -8.27
CA ASN A 66 22.56 -1.97 -7.77
C ASN A 66 23.00 -0.57 -8.29
N THR A 67 22.08 0.24 -8.81
CA THR A 67 22.35 1.59 -9.28
C THR A 67 21.06 2.42 -9.21
N ALA A 68 20.97 3.24 -8.15
CA ALA A 68 20.09 4.40 -8.03
C ALA A 68 18.59 4.18 -8.33
N THR A 69 17.78 4.24 -7.28
CA THR A 69 16.60 5.14 -7.22
C THR A 69 15.59 5.04 -8.38
N ALA A 70 15.50 3.95 -9.13
CA ALA A 70 14.57 3.83 -10.25
C ALA A 70 13.17 3.52 -9.70
N GLY A 71 12.47 4.56 -9.24
CA GLY A 71 11.08 4.49 -8.79
C GLY A 71 10.86 4.49 -7.28
N ALA A 72 11.91 4.58 -6.44
CA ALA A 72 11.77 4.70 -4.98
C ALA A 72 10.88 3.62 -4.33
N GLY A 73 11.06 2.35 -4.75
CA GLY A 73 10.31 1.21 -4.22
C GLY A 73 8.82 1.24 -4.57
N LYS A 74 8.46 1.98 -5.62
CA LYS A 74 7.11 2.05 -6.18
C LYS A 74 6.70 0.74 -6.86
N ILE A 75 5.41 0.42 -6.74
CA ILE A 75 4.77 -0.67 -7.48
C ILE A 75 4.38 -0.15 -8.87
N ILE A 76 4.92 -0.76 -9.93
CA ILE A 76 4.63 -0.40 -11.33
C ILE A 76 3.35 -1.12 -11.74
N ARG A 77 2.34 -0.38 -12.19
CA ARG A 77 1.00 -0.92 -12.48
C ARG A 77 0.57 -0.67 -13.91
N VAL A 78 -0.05 -1.68 -14.51
CA VAL A 78 -0.93 -1.52 -15.68
C VAL A 78 -2.32 -1.21 -15.14
N LEU A 79 -2.82 -0.02 -15.47
CA LEU A 79 -4.19 0.33 -15.08
C LEU A 79 -5.19 -0.37 -16.01
N PRO A 80 -6.31 -0.88 -15.48
CA PRO A 80 -7.39 -1.33 -16.33
C PRO A 80 -7.94 -0.14 -17.14
N PRO A 81 -8.33 -0.36 -18.41
CA PRO A 81 -8.99 0.67 -19.20
C PRO A 81 -10.32 1.07 -18.57
N VAL A 82 -10.71 2.32 -18.83
CA VAL A 82 -11.99 2.87 -18.38
C VAL A 82 -13.05 2.72 -19.46
N HIS A 83 -14.31 2.67 -19.04
CA HIS A 83 -15.43 2.63 -19.97
C HIS A 83 -15.49 3.93 -20.79
N PRO A 84 -15.63 3.89 -22.12
CA PRO A 84 -15.50 5.06 -23.00
C PRO A 84 -16.49 6.18 -22.67
N PHE A 85 -17.71 5.84 -22.28
CA PHE A 85 -18.77 6.81 -21.92
C PHE A 85 -18.92 7.07 -20.42
N ARG A 86 -18.28 6.25 -19.57
CA ARG A 86 -18.47 6.27 -18.11
C ARG A 86 -17.10 6.16 -17.45
N PRO A 87 -16.29 7.23 -17.46
CA PRO A 87 -14.89 7.19 -17.02
C PRO A 87 -14.74 6.81 -15.54
N GLU A 88 -15.81 6.88 -14.76
CA GLU A 88 -15.84 6.38 -13.38
C GLU A 88 -15.89 4.84 -13.26
N LEU A 89 -16.12 4.12 -14.37
CA LEU A 89 -16.13 2.66 -14.42
C LEU A 89 -14.84 2.16 -15.08
N SER A 90 -14.16 1.25 -14.40
CA SER A 90 -12.96 0.57 -14.94
C SER A 90 -13.26 -0.88 -15.24
N ALA A 91 -12.58 -1.45 -16.22
CA ALA A 91 -12.64 -2.88 -16.49
C ALA A 91 -12.26 -3.67 -15.23
N ALA A 92 -13.12 -4.63 -14.88
CA ALA A 92 -13.06 -5.36 -13.62
C ALA A 92 -12.95 -6.87 -13.83
N ALA A 93 -13.60 -7.39 -14.86
CA ALA A 93 -13.54 -8.79 -15.23
C ALA A 93 -13.78 -8.97 -16.72
N VAL A 94 -13.28 -10.08 -17.24
CA VAL A 94 -13.68 -10.63 -18.53
C VAL A 94 -14.61 -11.80 -18.21
N ASP A 95 -15.92 -11.59 -18.39
CA ASP A 95 -16.96 -12.54 -17.96
C ASP A 95 -17.07 -13.74 -18.92
N ASN A 96 -16.78 -13.52 -20.20
CA ASN A 96 -16.88 -14.56 -21.22
C ASN A 96 -15.92 -14.29 -22.39
N MET A 97 -15.46 -15.37 -23.02
CA MET A 97 -14.68 -15.37 -24.25
C MET A 97 -15.32 -16.36 -25.23
N VAL A 98 -15.70 -15.89 -26.42
CA VAL A 98 -16.33 -16.70 -27.47
C VAL A 98 -15.49 -16.66 -28.73
N GLY A 99 -15.07 -17.83 -29.22
CA GLY A 99 -14.38 -17.95 -30.50
C GLY A 99 -15.34 -17.84 -31.68
N ILE A 100 -14.90 -17.14 -32.74
CA ILE A 100 -15.71 -16.83 -33.92
C ILE A 100 -14.91 -17.09 -35.20
N GLY A 101 -15.60 -17.66 -36.19
CA GLY A 101 -15.07 -17.93 -37.52
C GLY A 101 -14.40 -19.30 -37.62
N ASN A 102 -13.42 -19.41 -38.50
CA ASN A 102 -12.72 -20.66 -38.74
C ASN A 102 -11.84 -21.02 -37.54
N GLN A 103 -11.68 -22.32 -37.28
CA GLN A 103 -10.84 -22.82 -36.21
C GLN A 103 -9.66 -23.63 -36.73
N THR A 104 -8.54 -23.50 -36.03
CA THR A 104 -7.35 -24.35 -36.16
C THR A 104 -7.05 -24.97 -34.79
N ASN A 105 -6.15 -25.95 -34.72
CA ASN A 105 -5.72 -26.49 -33.43
C ASN A 105 -4.59 -25.64 -32.85
N GLY A 106 -4.88 -24.91 -31.77
CA GLY A 106 -3.88 -24.24 -30.95
C GLY A 106 -3.19 -25.23 -30.02
N ALA A 107 -1.87 -25.09 -29.84
CA ALA A 107 -1.12 -25.86 -28.85
C ALA A 107 -1.37 -25.30 -27.45
N SER A 108 -1.66 -26.17 -26.47
CA SER A 108 -1.86 -25.73 -25.10
C SER A 108 -0.55 -25.23 -24.47
N VAL A 109 -0.68 -24.30 -23.53
CA VAL A 109 0.44 -23.73 -22.78
C VAL A 109 0.46 -24.36 -21.39
N SER A 110 1.59 -24.95 -20.99
CA SER A 110 1.79 -25.38 -19.61
C SER A 110 2.29 -24.20 -18.78
N ILE A 111 1.55 -23.90 -17.70
CA ILE A 111 1.92 -22.88 -16.73
C ILE A 111 2.28 -23.61 -15.43
N PHE A 112 3.41 -23.26 -14.81
CA PHE A 112 3.92 -23.85 -13.55
C PHE A 112 4.09 -25.38 -13.55
N GLY A 113 4.34 -25.98 -14.72
CA GLY A 113 4.50 -27.43 -14.82
C GLY A 113 3.20 -28.21 -14.60
N LEU A 114 2.05 -27.51 -14.52
CA LEU A 114 0.75 -28.15 -14.50
C LEU A 114 0.40 -28.61 -15.92
N PRO A 115 0.04 -29.89 -16.11
CA PRO A 115 -0.39 -30.39 -17.41
C PRO A 115 -1.77 -29.81 -17.75
N PRO A 116 -1.96 -29.27 -18.96
CA PRO A 116 -3.29 -28.89 -19.42
C PRO A 116 -4.16 -30.15 -19.60
N VAL A 117 -5.47 -30.00 -19.40
CA VAL A 117 -6.43 -31.11 -19.58
C VAL A 117 -6.37 -31.67 -21.01
N THR A 118 -6.10 -30.82 -21.99
CA THR A 118 -5.91 -31.20 -23.39
C THR A 118 -4.60 -30.63 -23.95
N ALA A 119 -3.94 -31.40 -24.82
CA ALA A 119 -2.71 -30.96 -25.52
C ALA A 119 -3.00 -29.88 -26.60
N GLN A 120 -4.25 -29.77 -27.02
CA GLN A 120 -4.71 -28.82 -28.03
C GLN A 120 -6.05 -28.21 -27.62
N PHE A 121 -6.35 -27.05 -28.18
CA PHE A 121 -7.63 -26.37 -28.03
C PHE A 121 -8.07 -25.75 -29.37
N PRO A 122 -9.38 -25.59 -29.60
CA PRO A 122 -9.87 -24.91 -30.79
C PRO A 122 -9.49 -23.43 -30.76
N HIS A 123 -8.72 -23.01 -31.77
CA HIS A 123 -8.15 -21.68 -31.91
C HIS A 123 -8.78 -20.94 -33.09
N TYR A 124 -9.55 -19.90 -32.80
CA TYR A 124 -10.45 -19.27 -33.76
C TYR A 124 -9.85 -18.01 -34.40
N THR A 125 -10.30 -17.68 -35.60
CA THR A 125 -9.88 -16.47 -36.36
C THR A 125 -10.21 -15.15 -35.65
N ALA A 126 -11.23 -15.15 -34.78
CA ALA A 126 -11.59 -14.00 -33.96
C ALA A 126 -12.12 -14.45 -32.57
N TYR A 127 -12.06 -13.53 -31.60
CA TYR A 127 -12.59 -13.75 -30.25
C TYR A 127 -13.41 -12.56 -29.77
N ASP A 128 -14.63 -12.82 -29.29
CA ASP A 128 -15.48 -11.85 -28.60
C ASP A 128 -15.32 -11.98 -27.09
N TYR A 129 -14.93 -10.89 -26.46
CA TYR A 129 -14.74 -10.78 -25.02
C TYR A 129 -15.82 -9.92 -24.41
N ARG A 130 -16.61 -10.53 -23.51
CA ARG A 130 -17.56 -9.78 -22.69
C ARG A 130 -16.84 -9.21 -21.49
N VAL A 131 -16.68 -7.90 -21.44
CA VAL A 131 -15.96 -7.19 -20.38
C VAL A 131 -16.94 -6.48 -19.47
N LYS A 132 -16.79 -6.72 -18.17
CA LYS A 132 -17.53 -6.06 -17.11
C LYS A 132 -16.74 -4.89 -16.56
N PHE A 133 -17.37 -3.73 -16.52
CA PHE A 133 -16.87 -2.50 -15.94
C PHE A 133 -17.59 -2.20 -14.63
N THR A 134 -16.84 -1.84 -13.60
CA THR A 134 -17.41 -1.48 -12.28
C THR A 134 -16.68 -0.29 -11.68
N LYS A 135 -17.34 0.38 -10.74
CA LYS A 135 -16.68 1.38 -9.88
C LYS A 135 -15.66 0.70 -8.99
N ARG A 136 -14.48 1.30 -8.86
CA ARG A 136 -13.47 0.91 -7.87
C ARG A 136 -13.65 1.74 -6.61
N PRO A 137 -13.38 1.17 -5.42
CA PRO A 137 -13.48 1.92 -4.18
C PRO A 137 -12.30 2.90 -3.97
N TYR A 138 -11.30 2.90 -4.86
CA TYR A 138 -10.09 3.70 -4.79
C TYR A 138 -9.76 4.36 -6.13
N PHE A 139 -8.92 5.40 -6.10
CA PHE A 139 -8.44 6.07 -7.30
C PHE A 139 -7.42 5.22 -8.08
N LEU A 140 -7.64 5.12 -9.38
CA LEU A 140 -6.70 4.54 -10.35
C LEU A 140 -5.80 5.65 -10.90
N LEU A 141 -4.59 5.76 -10.36
CA LEU A 141 -3.63 6.78 -10.77
C LEU A 141 -2.45 6.14 -11.51
N PRO A 142 -2.08 6.64 -12.71
CA PRO A 142 -1.00 6.06 -13.48
C PRO A 142 0.33 6.34 -12.81
N ASP A 143 1.32 5.50 -13.09
CA ASP A 143 2.63 5.61 -12.48
C ASP A 143 3.23 7.01 -12.66
N SER A 144 3.12 7.64 -13.83
CA SER A 144 3.68 8.97 -14.08
C SER A 144 3.16 10.09 -13.17
N LYS A 145 2.05 9.86 -12.45
CA LYS A 145 1.43 10.83 -11.54
C LYS A 145 1.74 10.59 -10.07
N VAL A 146 2.40 9.48 -9.72
CA VAL A 146 2.86 9.24 -8.35
C VAL A 146 4.19 9.95 -8.15
N ALA A 147 4.19 10.94 -7.25
CA ALA A 147 5.39 11.68 -6.91
C ALA A 147 6.41 10.79 -6.18
N VAL A 148 7.68 10.97 -6.53
CA VAL A 148 8.83 10.44 -5.79
C VAL A 148 9.44 11.61 -5.03
N LYS A 149 9.65 11.44 -3.72
CA LYS A 149 10.17 12.47 -2.83
C LYS A 149 11.32 11.93 -2.00
N SER A 150 12.12 12.84 -1.49
CA SER A 150 13.19 12.53 -0.53
C SER A 150 12.89 13.20 0.81
N ALA A 151 13.25 12.52 1.89
CA ALA A 151 13.15 13.04 3.24
C ALA A 151 14.34 12.60 4.08
N THR A 152 14.41 13.10 5.30
CA THR A 152 15.38 12.68 6.31
C THR A 152 14.68 11.84 7.35
N TYR A 153 15.20 10.64 7.59
CA TYR A 153 14.87 9.75 8.69
C TYR A 153 15.86 10.00 9.84
N TYR A 154 15.39 9.94 11.09
CA TYR A 154 16.27 9.90 12.26
C TYR A 154 16.00 8.65 13.07
N ASP A 155 17.06 7.88 13.35
CA ASP A 155 16.96 6.62 14.07
C ASP A 155 16.81 6.79 15.60
N ALA A 156 16.73 5.67 16.32
CA ALA A 156 16.64 5.66 17.78
C ALA A 156 17.78 6.42 18.48
N ASN A 157 18.94 6.54 17.85
CA ASN A 157 20.11 7.25 18.38
C ASN A 157 20.18 8.72 17.93
N GLY A 158 19.26 9.16 17.06
CA GLY A 158 19.24 10.49 16.46
C GLY A 158 20.14 10.65 15.24
N ALA A 159 20.73 9.56 14.73
CA ALA A 159 21.50 9.61 13.50
C ALA A 159 20.57 9.82 12.31
N SER A 160 20.95 10.75 11.42
CA SER A 160 20.14 11.11 10.26
C SER A 160 20.53 10.30 9.03
N SER A 161 19.53 9.85 8.28
CA SER A 161 19.67 9.11 7.05
C SER A 161 18.75 9.66 5.97
N SER A 162 19.23 9.74 4.72
CA SER A 162 18.40 10.18 3.60
C SER A 162 17.53 9.02 3.11
N ILE A 163 16.22 9.24 3.03
CA ILE A 163 15.26 8.27 2.52
C ILE A 163 14.60 8.78 1.24
N VAL A 164 14.20 7.86 0.37
CA VAL A 164 13.50 8.16 -0.87
C VAL A 164 12.29 7.25 -0.99
N TYR A 165 11.11 7.84 -1.21
CA TYR A 165 9.83 7.12 -1.22
C TYR A 165 8.93 7.61 -2.36
N ALA A 166 8.00 6.75 -2.75
CA ALA A 166 6.89 7.10 -3.64
C ALA A 166 5.60 7.29 -2.81
N GLU A 167 4.76 8.26 -3.19
CA GLU A 167 3.49 8.52 -2.49
C GLU A 167 2.39 7.50 -2.85
N GLU A 168 2.70 6.21 -2.68
CA GLU A 168 1.83 5.09 -3.04
C GLU A 168 0.48 5.12 -2.31
N TRP A 169 0.41 5.72 -1.11
CA TRP A 169 -0.85 5.89 -0.36
C TRP A 169 -1.88 6.81 -1.05
N THR A 170 -1.47 7.55 -2.09
CA THR A 170 -2.37 8.44 -2.85
C THR A 170 -3.19 7.71 -3.92
N ARG A 171 -2.90 6.41 -4.14
CA ARG A 171 -3.59 5.58 -5.15
C ARG A 171 -3.81 4.18 -4.62
N PHE A 172 -4.79 3.47 -5.17
CA PHE A 172 -5.09 2.09 -4.74
C PHE A 172 -5.25 1.98 -3.21
N CYS A 173 -5.66 3.06 -2.55
CA CYS A 173 -5.86 3.11 -1.11
C CYS A 173 -7.25 3.64 -0.79
N THR A 174 -7.83 3.11 0.28
CA THR A 174 -8.99 3.71 0.94
C THR A 174 -8.67 3.92 2.41
N THR A 175 -9.22 4.99 2.99
CA THR A 175 -9.05 5.30 4.41
C THR A 175 -10.40 5.26 5.09
N THR A 176 -10.50 4.47 6.15
CA THR A 176 -11.66 4.44 7.04
C THR A 176 -11.28 4.94 8.41
N ARG A 177 -12.17 5.69 9.04
CA ARG A 177 -11.98 6.25 10.37
C ARG A 177 -13.13 5.81 11.27
N ALA A 178 -12.80 5.16 12.37
CA ALA A 178 -13.75 4.77 13.41
C ALA A 178 -13.36 5.47 14.73
N PRO A 179 -14.24 6.24 15.37
CA PRO A 179 -13.98 6.78 16.70
C PRO A 179 -13.68 5.66 17.71
N SER A 180 -12.71 5.86 18.59
CA SER A 180 -12.42 4.97 19.71
C SER A 180 -12.45 5.76 21.01
N ASN A 181 -13.10 5.22 22.03
CA ASN A 181 -13.03 5.75 23.38
C ASN A 181 -11.93 5.00 24.12
N ASP A 182 -10.75 5.61 24.20
CA ASP A 182 -9.62 5.03 24.92
C ASP A 182 -9.37 5.80 26.22
N PHE A 183 -8.77 5.09 27.18
CA PHE A 183 -8.32 5.67 28.44
C PHE A 183 -6.80 5.51 28.54
N ALA A 184 -6.10 6.56 28.98
CA ALA A 184 -4.66 6.49 29.23
C ALA A 184 -4.39 5.78 30.56
N ASN A 185 -3.61 4.70 30.52
CA ASN A 185 -3.01 4.13 31.73
C ASN A 185 -1.48 4.25 31.67
N ALA A 186 -0.87 4.60 32.79
CA ALA A 186 0.56 4.45 32.99
C ALA A 186 0.80 4.14 34.47
N THR A 187 1.81 3.32 34.74
CA THR A 187 2.17 2.94 36.10
C THR A 187 2.84 4.12 36.80
N PHE A 188 2.46 4.35 38.06
CA PHE A 188 3.01 5.39 38.91
C PHE A 188 4.56 5.39 38.91
N GLY A 189 5.16 6.57 38.77
CA GLY A 189 6.61 6.77 38.90
C GLY A 189 7.45 6.43 37.67
N GLN A 190 6.87 5.94 36.56
CA GLN A 190 7.64 5.55 35.37
C GLN A 190 7.82 6.66 34.33
N LEU A 191 7.01 7.71 34.41
CA LEU A 191 7.01 8.83 33.46
C LEU A 191 7.18 10.14 34.22
N THR A 192 7.90 11.09 33.62
CA THR A 192 8.08 12.44 34.15
C THR A 192 7.61 13.46 33.13
N PHE A 193 6.85 14.45 33.57
CA PHE A 193 6.43 15.57 32.73
C PHE A 193 7.60 16.49 32.40
N ARG A 194 7.60 17.00 31.16
CA ARG A 194 8.60 17.93 30.63
C ARG A 194 7.93 19.11 29.96
N THR A 195 8.34 20.31 30.34
CA THR A 195 7.84 21.56 29.77
C THR A 195 8.97 22.43 29.24
N ASP A 196 8.70 23.28 28.25
CA ASP A 196 9.70 24.19 27.69
C ASP A 196 10.05 25.32 28.67
N SER A 197 9.04 25.85 29.38
CA SER A 197 9.23 26.93 30.36
C SER A 197 9.91 26.51 31.66
N GLY A 198 10.01 25.21 31.94
CA GLY A 198 10.46 24.67 33.24
C GLY A 198 9.47 24.93 34.39
N THR A 199 8.25 25.38 34.08
CA THR A 199 7.19 25.59 35.08
C THR A 199 6.38 24.31 35.31
N ASP A 200 5.62 24.28 36.42
CA ASP A 200 4.70 23.18 36.77
C ASP A 200 3.86 22.72 35.55
N PRO A 201 3.87 21.43 35.12
CA PRO A 201 4.34 20.25 35.85
C PRO A 201 5.75 19.73 35.54
N ASP A 202 6.68 20.53 35.03
CA ASP A 202 8.04 20.05 34.74
C ASP A 202 8.70 19.33 35.94
N ASN A 203 9.46 18.27 35.63
CA ASN A 203 10.12 17.38 36.59
C ASN A 203 9.17 16.66 37.56
N ARG A 204 7.84 16.77 37.41
CA ARG A 204 6.89 16.02 38.25
C ARG A 204 6.65 14.63 37.68
N GLN A 205 6.69 13.64 38.57
CA GLN A 205 6.31 12.28 38.23
C GLN A 205 4.83 12.21 37.86
N TYR A 206 4.54 11.37 36.88
CA TYR A 206 3.19 11.03 36.50
C TYR A 206 2.53 10.24 37.63
N ASN A 207 1.57 10.88 38.30
CA ASN A 207 0.88 10.32 39.45
C ASN A 207 -0.52 9.84 39.06
N ASN A 208 -0.82 8.56 39.33
CA ASN A 208 -2.09 7.85 39.14
C ASN A 208 -2.49 7.50 37.70
N SER A 209 -3.27 6.43 37.54
CA SER A 209 -3.97 6.10 36.29
C SER A 209 -5.06 7.15 36.02
N VAL A 210 -5.07 7.71 34.81
CA VAL A 210 -5.91 8.87 34.48
C VAL A 210 -7.17 8.41 33.77
N TYR A 211 -8.33 8.71 34.35
CA TYR A 211 -9.62 8.59 33.68
C TYR A 211 -9.95 9.88 32.94
N VAL A 212 -9.24 10.12 31.83
CA VAL A 212 -9.59 11.17 30.86
C VAL A 212 -9.97 10.47 29.56
N ASN A 213 -11.14 10.81 29.04
CA ASN A 213 -11.56 10.32 27.73
C ASN A 213 -10.62 10.88 26.67
N LEU A 214 -9.91 10.00 25.98
CA LEU A 214 -9.07 10.37 24.86
C LEU A 214 -9.93 10.32 23.60
N GLN A 215 -10.01 11.45 22.89
CA GLN A 215 -10.67 11.53 21.58
C GLN A 215 -9.80 10.87 20.49
N ASN A 216 -9.60 9.57 20.64
CA ASN A 216 -8.85 8.75 19.71
C ASN A 216 -9.76 8.26 18.59
N SER A 217 -9.15 7.82 17.50
CA SER A 217 -9.87 7.13 16.43
C SER A 217 -8.97 6.09 15.80
N HIS A 218 -9.53 4.93 15.51
CA HIS A 218 -8.89 3.94 14.66
C HIS A 218 -8.93 4.42 13.21
N ILE A 219 -7.77 4.43 12.56
CA ILE A 219 -7.62 4.73 11.14
C ILE A 219 -7.13 3.45 10.48
N ASP A 220 -7.91 2.94 9.54
CA ASP A 220 -7.49 1.82 8.70
C ASP A 220 -7.28 2.30 7.27
N ILE A 221 -6.13 1.96 6.71
CA ILE A 221 -5.80 2.21 5.32
C ILE A 221 -5.75 0.87 4.61
N ASN A 222 -6.70 0.66 3.70
CA ASN A 222 -6.71 -0.53 2.85
C ASN A 222 -5.95 -0.22 1.57
N TRP A 223 -4.81 -0.86 1.36
CA TRP A 223 -3.97 -0.76 0.18
C TRP A 223 -4.16 -2.00 -0.70
N PHE A 224 -4.59 -1.79 -1.94
CA PHE A 224 -5.01 -2.85 -2.85
C PHE A 224 -3.91 -3.21 -3.83
N GLN A 225 -3.91 -4.48 -4.26
CA GLN A 225 -3.01 -4.96 -5.31
C GLN A 225 -1.52 -4.74 -4.99
N VAL A 226 -1.11 -5.22 -3.82
CA VAL A 226 0.25 -5.10 -3.30
C VAL A 226 0.97 -6.44 -3.46
N PRO A 227 2.18 -6.49 -4.03
CA PRO A 227 2.99 -7.71 -4.05
C PRO A 227 3.18 -8.28 -2.63
N TYR A 228 2.97 -9.58 -2.46
CA TYR A 228 3.03 -10.20 -1.13
C TYR A 228 4.43 -10.12 -0.49
N ARG A 229 5.48 -9.95 -1.29
CA ARG A 229 6.85 -9.68 -0.81
C ARG A 229 6.97 -8.50 0.16
N TYR A 230 6.01 -7.57 0.16
CA TYR A 230 5.98 -6.50 1.17
C TYR A 230 5.87 -7.01 2.60
N PHE A 231 5.47 -8.27 2.82
CA PHE A 231 5.42 -8.91 4.15
C PHE A 231 6.58 -9.85 4.42
N LEU A 232 7.44 -10.11 3.44
CA LEU A 232 8.53 -11.07 3.57
C LEU A 232 9.77 -10.37 4.12
N ASP A 233 10.55 -11.14 4.89
CA ASP A 233 11.85 -10.71 5.37
C ASP A 233 12.88 -10.89 4.25
N PHE A 234 13.72 -9.88 4.02
CA PHE A 234 14.69 -9.87 2.93
C PHE A 234 16.10 -9.71 3.49
N GLU A 235 17.00 -10.65 3.17
CA GLU A 235 18.42 -10.61 3.57
C GLU A 235 18.65 -10.36 5.09
N GLY A 236 17.74 -10.86 5.93
CA GLY A 236 17.77 -10.70 7.38
C GLY A 236 17.15 -9.38 7.90
N LEU A 237 16.67 -8.52 7.00
CA LEU A 237 15.89 -7.33 7.35
C LEU A 237 14.39 -7.67 7.36
N LYS A 238 13.75 -7.36 8.49
CA LYS A 238 12.29 -7.45 8.60
C LYS A 238 11.62 -6.38 7.74
N SER A 239 10.50 -6.74 7.12
CA SER A 239 9.66 -5.79 6.38
C SER A 239 9.31 -4.53 7.21
N TYR A 240 9.26 -3.36 6.56
CA TYR A 240 8.76 -2.13 7.18
C TYR A 240 7.38 -2.29 7.81
N LEU A 241 6.52 -3.12 7.20
CA LEU A 241 5.16 -3.38 7.67
C LEU A 241 5.12 -4.11 9.02
N THR A 242 6.13 -4.91 9.35
CA THR A 242 6.16 -5.70 10.60
C THR A 242 7.14 -5.14 11.61
N ARG A 243 8.20 -4.48 11.14
CA ARG A 243 9.32 -4.03 11.97
C ARG A 243 9.00 -2.82 12.85
N PHE A 244 8.21 -1.87 12.36
CA PHE A 244 7.99 -0.58 13.01
C PHE A 244 6.66 -0.50 13.76
N VAL A 245 6.05 -1.64 14.07
CA VAL A 245 4.86 -1.71 14.92
C VAL A 245 5.14 -1.06 16.28
N GLY A 246 4.23 -0.21 16.74
CA GLY A 246 4.39 0.53 17.99
C GLY A 246 5.18 1.85 17.85
N THR A 247 5.46 2.31 16.63
CA THR A 247 6.07 3.63 16.39
C THR A 247 5.04 4.68 16.00
N VAL A 248 5.38 5.96 16.23
CA VAL A 248 4.57 7.10 15.79
C VAL A 248 5.09 7.70 14.49
N ASN A 249 4.25 8.42 13.74
CA ASN A 249 4.71 9.09 12.53
C ASN A 249 5.72 10.21 12.86
N GLN A 250 6.92 10.12 12.31
CA GLN A 250 8.00 11.09 12.56
C GLN A 250 7.74 12.47 11.93
N ARG A 251 6.95 12.50 10.85
CA ARG A 251 6.66 13.68 10.04
C ARG A 251 5.16 13.79 9.80
N ASP A 252 4.74 14.97 9.39
CA ASP A 252 3.38 15.18 8.91
C ASP A 252 3.12 14.28 7.69
N TRP A 253 2.09 13.46 7.78
CA TRP A 253 1.79 12.46 6.77
C TRP A 253 0.29 12.43 6.47
N ASN A 254 -0.07 12.63 5.20
CA ASN A 254 -1.46 12.57 4.72
C ASN A 254 -2.46 13.43 5.54
N GLY A 255 -2.04 14.64 5.93
CA GLY A 255 -2.85 15.56 6.74
C GLY A 255 -2.84 15.27 8.24
N PHE A 256 -2.12 14.25 8.70
CA PHE A 256 -1.91 13.94 10.11
C PHE A 256 -0.59 14.54 10.60
N PRO A 257 -0.60 15.36 11.66
CA PRO A 257 0.62 15.94 12.23
C PRO A 257 1.59 14.88 12.76
N ALA A 258 2.89 15.19 12.84
CA ALA A 258 3.89 14.34 13.47
C ALA A 258 3.46 13.91 14.90
N GLY A 259 3.68 12.63 15.23
CA GLY A 259 3.35 12.04 16.53
C GLY A 259 1.87 11.70 16.75
N SER A 260 0.97 12.08 15.84
CA SER A 260 -0.49 11.90 16.00
C SER A 260 -0.99 10.50 15.65
N LEU A 261 -0.25 9.76 14.82
CA LEU A 261 -0.58 8.38 14.43
C LEU A 261 0.37 7.40 15.08
N LEU A 262 -0.17 6.38 15.74
CA LEU A 262 0.57 5.22 16.27
C LEU A 262 0.28 4.03 15.36
N TYR A 263 1.33 3.42 14.81
CA TYR A 263 1.19 2.27 13.92
C TYR A 263 0.95 1.00 14.73
N LEU A 264 -0.19 0.35 14.50
CA LEU A 264 -0.59 -0.89 15.20
C LEU A 264 -0.20 -2.15 14.43
N GLY A 265 0.12 -2.00 13.14
CA GLY A 265 0.56 -3.09 12.27
C GLY A 265 -0.20 -3.16 10.96
N ALA A 266 0.21 -4.12 10.13
CA ALA A 266 -0.43 -4.42 8.86
C ALA A 266 -0.85 -5.89 8.80
N THR A 267 -1.97 -6.16 8.13
CA THR A 267 -2.49 -7.51 7.92
C THR A 267 -2.83 -7.73 6.45
N PRO A 268 -2.38 -8.83 5.83
CA PRO A 268 -2.86 -9.21 4.50
C PRO A 268 -4.30 -9.73 4.61
N THR A 269 -5.25 -9.15 3.86
CA THR A 269 -6.68 -9.48 3.96
C THR A 269 -7.18 -10.37 2.82
N SER A 270 -6.46 -10.46 1.70
CA SER A 270 -6.79 -11.32 0.58
C SER A 270 -5.55 -11.61 -0.23
N ILE A 271 -5.01 -12.83 -0.17
CA ILE A 271 -3.85 -13.27 -0.96
C ILE A 271 -4.37 -14.00 -2.19
N TYR A 272 -3.89 -13.64 -3.38
CA TYR A 272 -4.35 -14.19 -4.65
C TYR A 272 -3.24 -14.18 -5.71
N ILE A 273 -3.40 -15.05 -6.70
CA ILE A 273 -2.54 -15.10 -7.88
C ILE A 273 -2.93 -13.93 -8.81
N PRO A 274 -1.98 -13.13 -9.33
CA PRO A 274 -2.26 -12.09 -10.32
C PRO A 274 -2.91 -12.67 -11.58
N ALA A 275 -3.65 -11.84 -12.32
CA ALA A 275 -4.34 -12.26 -13.56
C ALA A 275 -3.38 -12.92 -14.58
N SER A 276 -2.17 -12.38 -14.72
CA SER A 276 -1.06 -13.06 -15.39
C SER A 276 0.07 -13.36 -14.44
N PRO A 277 0.19 -14.62 -14.00
CA PRO A 277 1.26 -15.02 -13.13
C PRO A 277 2.55 -15.17 -13.95
N LYS A 278 3.60 -14.45 -13.54
CA LYS A 278 4.92 -14.55 -14.18
C LYS A 278 5.67 -15.75 -13.60
N LYS A 279 6.29 -16.55 -14.48
CA LYS A 279 7.19 -17.62 -14.05
C LYS A 279 8.48 -16.99 -13.52
N ASN A 280 8.66 -17.03 -12.20
CA ASN A 280 9.93 -16.63 -11.58
C ASN A 280 11.03 -17.55 -12.11
N THR A 281 11.87 -17.00 -12.98
CA THR A 281 12.98 -17.73 -13.61
C THR A 281 14.33 -17.36 -13.00
N VAL A 282 14.35 -16.41 -12.06
CA VAL A 282 15.55 -15.61 -11.79
C VAL A 282 16.29 -16.03 -10.51
N LEU A 283 15.64 -16.60 -9.49
CA LEU A 283 16.35 -16.76 -8.20
C LEU A 283 16.83 -18.17 -7.82
N TRP A 284 16.22 -19.27 -8.25
CA TRP A 284 16.68 -20.61 -7.86
C TRP A 284 16.40 -21.63 -8.97
N GLY A 285 17.46 -22.15 -9.62
CA GLY A 285 17.34 -23.06 -10.78
C GLY A 285 16.56 -24.34 -10.47
N ALA A 286 15.82 -24.87 -11.47
CA ALA A 286 15.07 -26.14 -11.54
C ALA A 286 14.10 -26.53 -10.41
N LEU A 287 14.25 -25.97 -9.21
CA LEU A 287 13.37 -26.09 -8.05
C LEU A 287 12.86 -24.68 -7.77
N ALA A 288 11.84 -24.26 -8.55
CA ALA A 288 11.14 -23.01 -8.34
C ALA A 288 10.29 -23.11 -7.05
N THR A 289 10.95 -23.12 -5.89
CA THR A 289 10.32 -22.95 -4.59
C THR A 289 10.38 -21.47 -4.22
N GLY A 290 9.25 -20.80 -4.40
CA GLY A 290 9.06 -19.39 -4.06
C GLY A 290 7.82 -18.84 -4.73
N ILE A 291 6.67 -19.49 -4.51
CA ILE A 291 5.38 -19.06 -5.06
C ILE A 291 4.99 -17.68 -4.48
N ASP A 292 5.42 -17.39 -3.25
CA ASP A 292 4.94 -16.27 -2.44
C ASP A 292 5.32 -14.88 -2.98
N ASP A 293 6.52 -14.69 -3.54
CA ASP A 293 6.96 -13.38 -4.07
C ASP A 293 6.13 -12.90 -5.27
N SER A 294 5.55 -13.87 -6.02
CA SER A 294 4.74 -13.60 -7.20
C SER A 294 3.26 -13.40 -6.90
N LEU A 295 2.83 -13.67 -5.64
CA LEU A 295 1.46 -13.46 -5.21
C LEU A 295 1.18 -11.98 -4.98
N MET A 296 -0.10 -11.62 -5.11
CA MET A 296 -0.60 -10.32 -4.74
C MET A 296 -1.45 -10.45 -3.48
N CYS A 297 -1.53 -9.35 -2.73
CA CYS A 297 -2.42 -9.23 -1.61
C CYS A 297 -3.08 -7.86 -1.52
N ASN A 298 -4.16 -7.79 -0.76
CA ASN A 298 -4.62 -6.52 -0.20
C ASN A 298 -4.09 -6.40 1.23
N VAL A 299 -3.72 -5.18 1.60
CA VAL A 299 -3.09 -4.86 2.89
C VAL A 299 -4.02 -3.95 3.66
N ARG A 300 -4.29 -4.28 4.92
CA ARG A 300 -4.89 -3.34 5.87
C ARG A 300 -3.82 -2.85 6.82
N LEU A 301 -3.47 -1.58 6.75
CA LEU A 301 -2.62 -0.90 7.73
C LEU A 301 -3.52 -0.27 8.79
N SER A 302 -3.26 -0.58 10.05
CA SER A 302 -4.06 -0.08 11.18
C SER A 302 -3.25 0.91 12.01
N PHE A 303 -3.88 2.04 12.33
CA PHE A 303 -3.29 3.12 13.11
C PHE A 303 -4.25 3.57 14.20
N LEU A 304 -3.69 3.93 15.35
CA LEU A 304 -4.41 4.70 16.36
C LEU A 304 -4.09 6.18 16.17
N HIS A 305 -5.08 6.99 15.83
CA HIS A 305 -4.95 8.43 15.74
C HIS A 305 -5.34 9.08 17.06
N THR A 306 -4.59 10.11 17.48
CA THR A 306 -4.91 10.95 18.62
C THR A 306 -4.89 12.43 18.26
N ALA A 307 -5.88 13.19 18.75
CA ALA A 307 -5.99 14.64 18.53
C ALA A 307 -5.39 15.48 19.68
N ARG A 308 -4.53 14.88 20.52
CA ARG A 308 -3.93 15.57 21.68
C ARG A 308 -3.06 16.73 21.22
N GLN A 309 -3.25 17.89 21.84
CA GLN A 309 -2.45 19.09 21.62
C GLN A 309 -1.58 19.36 22.83
N GLY A 310 -0.28 19.49 22.60
CA GLY A 310 0.70 19.78 23.64
C GLY A 310 0.55 21.17 24.21
N THR A 311 0.65 21.28 25.53
CA THR A 311 0.80 22.53 26.27
C THR A 311 2.24 22.65 26.71
N ASP A 312 2.88 23.78 26.39
CA ASP A 312 4.24 24.09 26.83
C ASP A 312 5.25 22.95 26.55
N VAL A 313 5.14 22.33 25.37
CA VAL A 313 6.00 21.20 25.00
C VAL A 313 7.41 21.68 24.65
N PRO A 314 8.47 20.93 25.04
CA PRO A 314 9.84 21.31 24.73
C PRO A 314 10.04 21.59 23.25
N THR A 315 10.81 22.63 22.93
CA THR A 315 11.13 22.99 21.56
C THR A 315 12.34 22.23 21.03
N SER A 316 12.59 22.32 19.72
CA SER A 316 13.72 21.65 19.06
C SER A 316 15.12 22.03 19.59
N ALA A 317 15.21 23.10 20.39
CA ALA A 317 16.43 23.56 21.06
C ALA A 317 16.66 22.88 22.42
N HIS A 318 15.64 22.21 22.98
CA HIS A 318 15.75 21.51 24.26
C HIS A 318 16.60 20.24 24.12
N ALA A 319 17.42 19.92 25.14
CA ALA A 319 18.33 18.77 25.12
C ALA A 319 17.59 17.43 24.85
N LEU A 320 16.35 17.30 25.34
CA LEU A 320 15.46 16.14 25.13
C LEU A 320 15.12 15.88 23.65
N LEU A 321 15.13 16.93 22.82
CA LEU A 321 14.73 16.90 21.41
C LEU A 321 15.91 17.18 20.46
N THR A 322 17.13 16.99 20.96
CA THR A 322 18.33 16.87 20.13
C THR A 322 18.22 15.66 19.21
N ASN A 323 17.76 14.53 19.75
CA ASN A 323 17.32 13.38 18.97
C ASN A 323 15.96 13.67 18.32
N LYS A 324 15.95 13.84 16.99
CA LYS A 324 14.74 14.13 16.19
C LYS A 324 13.82 12.91 16.00
N ASN A 325 14.16 11.77 16.57
CA ASN A 325 13.25 10.63 16.70
C ASN A 325 12.30 10.78 17.91
N ASN A 326 12.63 11.64 18.86
CA ASN A 326 11.74 11.99 19.96
C ASN A 326 10.74 13.07 19.48
N ILE A 327 9.47 12.69 19.35
CA ILE A 327 8.41 13.61 18.93
C ILE A 327 7.61 14.06 20.15
N ALA A 328 7.71 15.35 20.50
CA ALA A 328 6.98 15.96 21.61
C ALA A 328 5.53 16.34 21.24
N ALA A 329 4.78 15.39 20.67
CA ALA A 329 3.40 15.59 20.23
C ALA A 329 2.58 14.29 20.27
N GLY A 330 1.26 14.43 20.14
CA GLY A 330 0.32 13.32 19.99
C GLY A 330 0.42 12.24 21.07
N HIS A 331 0.80 11.02 20.70
CA HIS A 331 0.82 9.86 21.61
C HIS A 331 1.85 9.95 22.72
N ASN A 332 2.88 10.78 22.57
CA ASN A 332 3.87 11.04 23.61
C ASN A 332 3.43 12.12 24.62
N LEU A 333 2.17 12.55 24.56
CA LEU A 333 1.59 13.49 25.51
C LEU A 333 0.66 12.78 26.50
N GLN A 334 0.75 13.17 27.77
CA GLN A 334 -0.15 12.70 28.83
C GLN A 334 -0.86 13.87 29.50
N ALA A 335 -2.08 13.60 29.99
CA ALA A 335 -2.87 14.62 30.67
C ALA A 335 -2.31 14.89 32.08
N ASN A 336 -2.13 16.16 32.41
CA ASN A 336 -1.91 16.60 33.77
C ASN A 336 -3.26 16.81 34.48
N PHE A 337 -3.42 16.22 35.66
CA PHE A 337 -4.71 16.23 36.36
C PHE A 337 -5.12 17.63 36.85
N LYS A 338 -4.14 18.45 37.22
CA LYS A 338 -4.38 19.75 37.86
C LYS A 338 -5.09 20.73 36.92
N ASP A 339 -4.73 20.74 35.65
CA ASP A 339 -5.21 21.69 34.64
C ASP A 339 -5.95 21.02 33.48
N ARG A 340 -5.97 19.68 33.42
CA ARG A 340 -6.58 18.86 32.37
C ARG A 340 -5.97 19.13 30.98
N ARG A 341 -4.72 19.57 30.94
CA ARG A 341 -3.97 19.81 29.69
C ARG A 341 -2.98 18.70 29.42
N PHE A 342 -2.52 18.58 28.18
CA PHE A 342 -1.58 17.54 27.78
C PHE A 342 -0.16 18.08 27.76
N TYR A 343 0.76 17.37 28.39
CA TYR A 343 2.17 17.72 28.48
C TYR A 343 3.03 16.57 27.95
N TYR A 344 4.21 16.90 27.45
CA TYR A 344 5.16 15.89 27.00
C TYR A 344 5.66 15.08 28.18
N VAL A 345 5.73 13.77 28.00
CA VAL A 345 6.28 12.85 29.00
C VAL A 345 7.43 12.06 28.40
N VAL A 346 8.39 11.76 29.25
CA VAL A 346 9.53 10.91 28.92
C VAL A 346 9.71 9.85 29.97
N GLY A 347 10.31 8.73 29.57
CA GLY A 347 10.73 7.68 30.48
C GLY A 347 11.83 8.16 31.43
N ASP A 348 12.14 7.33 32.42
CA ASP A 348 13.17 7.63 33.41
C ASP A 348 14.57 7.56 32.81
N GLY A 349 15.46 8.45 33.27
CA GLY A 349 16.81 8.59 32.75
C GLY A 349 17.61 9.61 33.56
N GLY A 350 18.90 9.32 33.78
CA GLY A 350 19.77 10.10 34.66
C GLY A 350 20.02 11.54 34.19
N THR A 351 19.92 11.79 32.88
CA THR A 351 19.98 13.13 32.27
C THR A 351 18.92 13.28 31.18
N ASP A 352 18.56 14.51 30.82
CA ASP A 352 17.62 14.75 29.72
C ASP A 352 18.10 14.20 28.37
N ALA A 353 19.41 14.20 28.11
CA ALA A 353 19.96 13.60 26.89
C ALA A 353 19.78 12.07 26.82
N THR A 354 19.57 11.41 27.96
CA THR A 354 19.40 9.95 28.06
C THR A 354 17.94 9.52 28.18
N ARG A 355 17.01 10.48 28.24
CA ARG A 355 15.58 10.19 28.35
C ARG A 355 14.96 10.02 26.97
N ASN A 356 14.13 8.99 26.84
CA ASN A 356 13.44 8.67 25.59
C ASN A 356 11.94 8.92 25.71
N ALA A 357 11.33 9.27 24.58
CA ALA A 357 9.88 9.29 24.46
C ALA A 357 9.30 7.89 24.69
N THR A 358 8.04 7.82 25.13
CA THR A 358 7.32 6.54 25.28
C THR A 358 7.23 5.78 23.96
N TYR A 359 6.93 6.49 22.88
CA TYR A 359 6.91 5.96 21.53
C TYR A 359 8.00 6.63 20.69
N GLN A 360 8.88 5.80 20.15
CA GLN A 360 9.81 6.20 19.10
C GLN A 360 9.05 6.50 17.80
N SER A 361 9.68 7.24 16.90
CA SER A 361 9.07 7.62 15.64
C SER A 361 9.64 6.85 14.43
N PHE A 362 8.87 6.82 13.36
CA PHE A 362 9.25 6.24 12.08
C PHE A 362 8.60 7.03 10.93
N PRO A 363 9.27 7.20 9.78
CA PRO A 363 8.68 7.80 8.57
C PRO A 363 7.66 6.85 7.95
N PHE A 364 6.37 7.13 8.15
CA PHE A 364 5.28 6.27 7.67
C PHE A 364 5.21 6.18 6.14
N GLU A 365 5.87 7.09 5.42
CA GLU A 365 6.05 7.01 3.98
C GLU A 365 6.75 5.72 3.54
N LEU A 366 7.66 5.19 4.37
CA LEU A 366 8.37 3.94 4.10
C LEU A 366 7.50 2.69 4.24
N LEU A 367 6.34 2.77 4.92
CA LEU A 367 5.37 1.65 4.97
C LEU A 367 4.84 1.27 3.57
N PHE A 368 4.92 2.21 2.62
CA PHE A 368 4.47 2.00 1.24
C PHE A 368 5.63 1.82 0.25
N THR A 369 6.84 1.62 0.76
CA THR A 369 8.05 1.40 -0.05
C THR A 369 8.42 -0.08 -0.05
N ASP A 370 8.86 -0.57 -1.21
CA ASP A 370 9.31 -1.96 -1.35
C ASP A 370 10.44 -2.29 -0.35
N PRO A 371 10.31 -3.34 0.47
CA PRO A 371 11.35 -3.72 1.44
C PRO A 371 12.68 -4.12 0.77
N HIS A 372 12.69 -4.49 -0.51
CA HIS A 372 13.91 -4.84 -1.24
C HIS A 372 14.67 -3.62 -1.74
N LEU A 373 14.11 -2.41 -1.59
CA LEU A 373 14.86 -1.19 -1.81
C LEU A 373 15.77 -0.97 -0.61
N GLU A 374 17.09 -1.09 -0.82
CA GLU A 374 18.08 -0.70 0.17
C GLU A 374 17.84 0.76 0.57
N GLN A 375 17.33 0.95 1.78
CA GLN A 375 17.19 2.26 2.41
C GLN A 375 18.02 2.22 3.68
N PRO A 376 18.59 3.37 4.08
CA PRO A 376 19.40 3.46 5.30
C PRO A 376 18.49 3.36 6.53
N GLY A 377 18.15 2.13 6.90
CA GLY A 377 17.31 1.79 8.04
C GLY A 377 17.98 0.67 8.83
N GLY A 378 19.12 0.98 9.46
CA GLY A 378 19.81 0.10 10.41
C GLY A 378 18.89 -0.42 11.51
N ASN A 379 19.28 -1.50 12.20
CA ASN A 379 18.50 -2.29 13.18
C ASN A 379 17.58 -1.50 14.12
N PRO A 380 16.41 -2.08 14.52
CA PRO A 380 15.48 -1.43 15.45
C PRO A 380 16.12 -1.08 16.79
#